data_AF-A0A4P5XT99-F1
#
_entry.id   AF-A0A4P5XT99-F1
#
_cell.length_a   1.000
_cell.length_b   1.000
_cell.length_c   1.000
_cell.angle_alpha   90.00
_cell.angle_beta   90.00
_cell.angle_gamma   90.00
#
_symmetry.space_group_name_H-M   'P 1'
#
loop_
_entity.id
_entity.type
_entity.pdbx_description
1 polymer ?
#
loop_
_entity_poly.entity_id
_entity_poly.type
_entity_poly.pdbx_seq_one_letter_code
_entity_poly.pdbx_strand_id
1 'polypeptide(L)'
;MTKKPEKSKAETADQQADSRVHRNLQNALEGLRPEKFGIVSGSEQAVAVLNEWAKGAKAEAEKRGEAWEPHRPHGLLKSLPKEWMEQVSLEQFVERDAAYLRDCLWASKATKFAAGDAEKDLDVVVNLFDYVVRNVVLIPPRSRRVPAGPFDVMVLGRGTVSDRAWAFAELLRQRNIDSVILSPSRAAGEAANDEQLLVGVLFEKDVLLFDPTLGLPLAADAADPKSALHRLPMSLRQAQRDPELLAAIARDSGGKFSLTAAMLEAPQVELICHSEQISIRMKRLQQELSGEQTVTVSDTLEDSEDQPGLWSRVAKHPAAAWSADDVAIWPYPEIVRESVANVTSEQRKELLKLSFSLGAPVRVQRFVAKSDGPGVDLEFAKPERALMKRRMEHVLGRWTDAVPGYLAAQLYDVDPPTAKGLQMVTPDRKQKEEVAVVSATETRSLRLMLMQPDYIHVRKLHLMAGDDACFWQAQCQFEQDRMQAVVDQCVVYANQHSSGGWIAASQSLMATALAKQKKLKTAIRALKEIDEDDPATGGHRVLMARWRRLLEAAE
;
A
#
# COMPACT_ATOMS: atom_id res chain seq x y z
N MET A 1 -55.26 -25.51 36.13
CA MET A 1 -54.19 -24.48 36.10
C MET A 1 -53.06 -24.98 35.22
N THR A 2 -53.04 -24.54 33.97
CA THR A 2 -52.07 -24.90 32.93
C THR A 2 -50.77 -24.11 33.14
N LYS A 3 -49.64 -24.80 33.35
CA LYS A 3 -48.30 -24.19 33.41
C LYS A 3 -47.95 -23.59 32.04
N LYS A 4 -47.64 -22.29 32.03
CA LYS A 4 -47.16 -21.51 30.88
C LYS A 4 -45.70 -21.91 30.57
N PRO A 5 -45.26 -21.99 29.30
CA PRO A 5 -43.95 -22.55 28.97
C PRO A 5 -42.83 -21.54 29.21
N GLU A 6 -41.84 -21.89 30.04
CA GLU A 6 -40.60 -21.12 30.27
C GLU A 6 -39.62 -21.19 29.09
N LYS A 7 -39.79 -22.13 28.16
CA LYS A 7 -38.92 -22.32 26.98
C LYS A 7 -38.82 -21.09 26.07
N SER A 8 -39.89 -20.29 25.95
CA SER A 8 -39.93 -19.15 25.03
C SER A 8 -39.00 -17.98 25.42
N LYS A 9 -38.70 -17.77 26.71
CA LYS A 9 -37.87 -16.63 27.14
C LYS A 9 -36.38 -16.89 26.99
N ALA A 10 -35.93 -18.12 27.21
CA ALA A 10 -34.52 -18.49 27.07
C ALA A 10 -34.08 -18.48 25.58
N GLU A 11 -34.90 -19.06 24.69
CA GLU A 11 -34.63 -19.06 23.24
C GLU A 11 -34.58 -17.64 22.66
N THR A 12 -35.42 -16.72 23.16
CA THR A 12 -35.42 -15.32 22.71
C THR A 12 -34.18 -14.56 23.21
N ALA A 13 -33.67 -14.89 24.40
CA ALA A 13 -32.50 -14.24 24.98
C ALA A 13 -31.19 -14.70 24.31
N ASP A 14 -31.06 -15.98 23.97
CA ASP A 14 -29.89 -16.50 23.25
C ASP A 14 -29.86 -15.96 21.80
N GLN A 15 -31.00 -15.92 21.09
CA GLN A 15 -31.05 -15.29 19.75
C GLN A 15 -30.69 -13.80 19.76
N GLN A 16 -31.02 -13.08 20.83
CA GLN A 16 -30.64 -11.68 21.00
C GLN A 16 -29.14 -11.50 21.34
N ALA A 17 -28.54 -12.45 22.05
CA ALA A 17 -27.11 -12.45 22.35
C ALA A 17 -26.28 -12.70 21.10
N ASP A 18 -26.61 -13.74 20.32
CA ASP A 18 -25.93 -14.08 19.06
C ASP A 18 -26.01 -12.90 18.06
N SER A 19 -27.19 -12.28 17.97
CA SER A 19 -27.39 -11.08 17.14
C SER A 19 -26.53 -9.90 17.61
N ARG A 20 -26.28 -9.76 18.92
CA ARG A 20 -25.44 -8.69 19.47
C ARG A 20 -23.96 -8.95 19.17
N VAL A 21 -23.46 -10.17 19.32
CA VAL A 21 -22.06 -10.53 19.02
C VAL A 21 -21.76 -10.28 17.55
N HIS A 22 -22.62 -10.76 16.65
CA HIS A 22 -22.47 -10.51 15.22
C HIS A 22 -22.51 -9.01 14.87
N ARG A 23 -23.45 -8.26 15.45
CA ARG A 23 -23.54 -6.81 15.24
C ARG A 23 -22.30 -6.05 15.74
N ASN A 24 -21.72 -6.47 16.87
CA ASN A 24 -20.48 -5.87 17.37
C ASN A 24 -19.32 -6.10 16.40
N LEU A 25 -19.16 -7.31 15.88
CA LEU A 25 -18.14 -7.62 14.88
C LEU A 25 -18.32 -6.76 13.63
N GLN A 26 -19.54 -6.71 13.08
CA GLN A 26 -19.84 -5.90 11.90
C GLN A 26 -19.54 -4.41 12.14
N ASN A 27 -19.92 -3.87 13.30
CA ASN A 27 -19.63 -2.47 13.65
C ASN A 27 -18.13 -2.20 13.79
N ALA A 28 -17.38 -3.13 14.38
CA ALA A 28 -15.93 -3.03 14.47
C ALA A 28 -15.29 -3.02 13.07
N LEU A 29 -15.61 -4.00 12.23
CA LEU A 29 -15.07 -4.10 10.86
C LEU A 29 -15.46 -2.89 10.01
N GLU A 30 -16.68 -2.36 10.17
CA GLU A 30 -17.12 -1.13 9.50
C GLU A 30 -16.28 0.07 9.94
N GLY A 31 -16.00 0.20 11.24
CA GLY A 31 -15.13 1.22 11.79
C GLY A 31 -13.66 1.08 11.36
N LEU A 32 -13.21 -0.13 11.05
CA LEU A 32 -11.84 -0.42 10.60
C LEU A 32 -11.67 -0.29 9.08
N ARG A 33 -12.74 -0.04 8.34
CA ARG A 33 -12.64 0.16 6.88
C ARG A 33 -11.65 1.28 6.56
N PRO A 34 -10.80 1.12 5.53
CA PRO A 34 -9.82 2.13 5.13
C PRO A 34 -10.38 3.54 4.95
N GLU A 35 -11.63 3.65 4.50
CA GLU A 35 -12.32 4.93 4.29
C GLU A 35 -12.77 5.64 5.57
N LYS A 36 -12.79 4.94 6.71
CA LYS A 36 -13.33 5.41 7.98
C LYS A 36 -12.27 5.51 9.07
N PHE A 37 -11.36 4.55 9.12
CA PHE A 37 -10.34 4.45 10.16
C PHE A 37 -9.41 5.67 10.18
N GLY A 38 -9.29 6.30 11.34
CA GLY A 38 -8.47 7.52 11.52
C GLY A 38 -9.08 8.79 10.92
N ILE A 39 -10.28 8.72 10.34
CA ILE A 39 -11.03 9.86 9.81
C ILE A 39 -12.31 10.08 10.63
N VAL A 40 -13.15 9.05 10.70
CA VAL A 40 -14.46 9.07 11.39
C VAL A 40 -14.42 8.21 12.64
N SER A 41 -13.71 7.08 12.60
CA SER A 41 -13.54 6.14 13.70
C SER A 41 -12.12 6.23 14.28
N GLY A 42 -12.04 6.28 15.62
CA GLY A 42 -10.77 6.18 16.35
C GLY A 42 -10.35 4.73 16.56
N SER A 43 -9.04 4.51 16.68
CA SER A 43 -8.44 3.20 16.97
C SER A 43 -8.95 2.62 18.29
N GLU A 44 -8.95 3.41 19.36
CA GLU A 44 -9.41 3.02 20.69
C GLU A 44 -10.86 2.49 20.68
N GLN A 45 -11.77 3.19 19.99
CA GLN A 45 -13.16 2.78 19.92
C GLN A 45 -13.33 1.46 19.14
N ALA A 46 -12.64 1.30 18.01
CA ALA A 46 -12.71 0.07 17.23
C ALA A 46 -12.16 -1.13 18.03
N VAL A 47 -11.04 -0.95 18.73
CA VAL A 47 -10.45 -1.96 19.62
C VAL A 47 -11.37 -2.31 20.78
N ALA A 48 -12.02 -1.33 21.40
CA ALA A 48 -13.00 -1.58 22.46
C ALA A 48 -14.16 -2.45 21.97
N VAL A 49 -14.70 -2.15 20.78
CA VAL A 49 -15.79 -2.95 20.19
C VAL A 49 -15.31 -4.37 19.83
N LEU A 50 -14.10 -4.53 19.30
CA LEU A 50 -13.50 -5.86 19.07
C LEU A 50 -13.36 -6.66 20.36
N ASN A 51 -12.88 -6.04 21.44
CA ASN A 51 -12.74 -6.71 22.73
C ASN A 51 -14.11 -7.10 23.33
N GLU A 52 -15.15 -6.29 23.12
CA GLU A 52 -16.52 -6.66 23.51
C GLU A 52 -17.08 -7.81 22.66
N TRP A 53 -16.80 -7.84 21.36
CA TRP A 53 -17.10 -9.00 20.51
C TRP A 53 -16.37 -10.25 21.01
N ALA A 54 -15.06 -10.17 21.25
CA ALA A 54 -14.25 -11.31 21.68
C ALA A 54 -14.73 -11.94 22.99
N LYS A 55 -15.15 -11.11 23.96
CA LYS A 55 -15.78 -11.58 25.20
C LYS A 55 -17.09 -12.34 24.94
N GLY A 56 -17.92 -11.82 24.04
CA GLY A 56 -19.19 -12.45 23.66
C GLY A 56 -18.96 -13.79 22.95
N ALA A 57 -18.08 -13.80 21.93
CA ALA A 57 -17.71 -15.00 21.19
C ALA A 57 -17.13 -16.09 22.11
N LYS A 58 -16.29 -15.70 23.08
CA LYS A 58 -15.78 -16.62 24.11
C LYS A 58 -16.90 -17.27 24.92
N ALA A 59 -17.84 -16.46 25.41
CA ALA A 59 -18.96 -16.98 26.19
C ALA A 59 -19.86 -17.94 25.36
N GLU A 60 -20.04 -17.66 24.06
CA GLU A 60 -20.79 -18.52 23.14
C GLU A 60 -20.06 -19.85 22.85
N ALA A 61 -18.74 -19.82 22.66
CA ALA A 61 -17.92 -21.02 22.48
C ALA A 61 -17.94 -21.91 23.74
N GLU A 62 -17.78 -21.30 24.93
CA GLU A 62 -17.86 -22.00 26.22
C GLU A 62 -19.24 -22.66 26.42
N LYS A 63 -20.33 -21.99 26.05
CA LYS A 63 -21.69 -22.57 26.06
C LYS A 63 -21.82 -23.79 25.13
N ARG A 64 -21.14 -23.78 23.99
CA ARG A 64 -21.11 -24.90 23.03
C ARG A 64 -20.19 -26.05 23.46
N GLY A 65 -19.43 -25.88 24.55
CA GLY A 65 -18.42 -26.85 24.98
C GLY A 65 -17.20 -26.88 24.07
N GLU A 66 -17.01 -25.84 23.24
CA GLU A 66 -15.84 -25.70 22.38
C GLU A 66 -14.66 -25.22 23.22
N ALA A 67 -13.50 -25.86 23.02
CA ALA A 67 -12.30 -25.51 23.75
C ALA A 67 -11.77 -24.16 23.26
N TRP A 68 -11.84 -23.14 24.10
CA TRP A 68 -11.16 -21.86 23.88
C TRP A 68 -9.68 -22.01 24.23
N GLU A 69 -8.96 -22.83 23.46
CA GLU A 69 -7.62 -23.30 23.86
C GLU A 69 -6.59 -22.17 23.91
N PRO A 70 -5.65 -22.24 24.88
CA PRO A 70 -4.49 -21.36 24.91
C PRO A 70 -3.54 -21.71 23.76
N HIS A 71 -3.09 -20.69 23.05
CA HIS A 71 -2.14 -20.85 21.95
C HIS A 71 -0.77 -21.28 22.45
N ARG A 72 -0.21 -22.30 21.83
CA ARG A 72 1.19 -22.71 22.03
C ARG A 72 2.02 -22.11 20.91
N PRO A 73 2.81 -21.06 21.17
CA PRO A 73 3.60 -20.40 20.13
C PRO A 73 4.63 -21.36 19.52
N HIS A 74 4.78 -21.28 18.20
CA HIS A 74 5.73 -22.07 17.41
C HIS A 74 7.18 -21.89 17.90
N GLY A 75 8.02 -22.92 17.70
CA GLY A 75 9.42 -22.91 18.13
C GLY A 75 10.24 -21.76 17.55
N LEU A 76 9.96 -21.34 16.31
CA LEU A 76 10.60 -20.19 15.66
C LEU A 76 10.41 -18.87 16.42
N LEU A 77 9.36 -18.74 17.24
CA LEU A 77 9.16 -17.53 18.03
C LEU A 77 10.19 -17.39 19.15
N LYS A 78 10.84 -18.49 19.57
CA LYS A 78 11.84 -18.48 20.64
C LYS A 78 13.15 -17.79 20.24
N SER A 79 13.45 -17.70 18.94
CA SER A 79 14.61 -16.97 18.43
C SER A 79 14.36 -15.47 18.23
N LEU A 80 13.13 -15.01 18.44
CA LEU A 80 12.74 -13.61 18.30
C LEU A 80 12.79 -12.85 19.63
N PRO A 81 12.78 -11.51 19.60
CA PRO A 81 12.65 -10.69 20.80
C PRO A 81 11.47 -11.12 21.68
N LYS A 82 11.66 -11.06 23.00
CA LYS A 82 10.68 -11.53 23.98
C LYS A 82 9.36 -10.76 23.85
N GLU A 83 9.46 -9.49 23.52
CA GLU A 83 8.35 -8.57 23.29
C GLU A 83 7.42 -9.11 22.20
N TRP A 84 7.96 -9.71 21.13
CA TRP A 84 7.15 -10.27 20.04
C TRP A 84 6.37 -11.49 20.51
N MET A 85 6.99 -12.37 21.29
CA MET A 85 6.30 -13.52 21.90
C MET A 85 5.14 -13.08 22.81
N GLU A 86 5.36 -12.04 23.61
CA GLU A 86 4.33 -11.46 24.48
C GLU A 86 3.16 -10.93 23.64
N GLN A 87 3.44 -10.25 22.52
CA GLN A 87 2.41 -9.73 21.61
C GLN A 87 1.56 -10.82 20.92
N VAL A 88 2.19 -11.91 20.46
CA VAL A 88 1.48 -13.05 19.85
C VAL A 88 0.53 -13.72 20.85
N SER A 89 0.92 -13.73 22.12
CA SER A 89 0.20 -14.40 23.21
C SER A 89 -0.96 -13.58 23.77
N LEU A 90 -1.10 -12.30 23.39
CA LEU A 90 -2.22 -11.48 23.86
C LEU A 90 -3.56 -12.01 23.35
N GLU A 91 -4.47 -12.25 24.30
CA GLU A 91 -5.85 -12.64 24.00
C GLU A 91 -6.74 -11.46 23.61
N GLN A 92 -6.39 -10.25 24.08
CA GLN A 92 -7.14 -9.02 23.82
C GLN A 92 -6.56 -8.29 22.61
N PHE A 93 -7.45 -7.62 21.88
CA PHE A 93 -7.06 -6.70 20.83
C PHE A 93 -6.42 -5.45 21.41
N VAL A 94 -5.38 -4.97 20.75
CA VAL A 94 -4.61 -3.76 21.07
C VAL A 94 -4.63 -2.77 19.90
N GLU A 95 -4.14 -1.56 20.10
CA GLU A 95 -4.23 -0.48 19.11
C GLU A 95 -3.66 -0.84 17.73
N ARG A 96 -2.49 -1.50 17.69
CA ARG A 96 -1.85 -1.90 16.43
C ARG A 96 -2.67 -2.93 15.62
N ASP A 97 -3.52 -3.72 16.28
CA ASP A 97 -4.41 -4.67 15.61
C ASP A 97 -5.42 -3.96 14.72
N ALA A 98 -5.84 -2.75 15.10
CA ALA A 98 -6.78 -1.97 14.31
C ALA A 98 -6.16 -1.54 12.97
N ALA A 99 -4.90 -1.10 12.99
CA ALA A 99 -4.17 -0.77 11.77
C ALA A 99 -3.95 -2.03 10.90
N TYR A 100 -3.56 -3.16 11.51
CA TYR A 100 -3.41 -4.43 10.79
C TYR A 100 -4.72 -4.89 10.12
N LEU A 101 -5.85 -4.85 10.83
CA LEU A 101 -7.14 -5.24 10.27
C LEU A 101 -7.58 -4.31 9.13
N ARG A 102 -7.33 -3.00 9.25
CA ARG A 102 -7.52 -2.06 8.13
C ARG A 102 -6.68 -2.46 6.92
N ASP A 103 -5.40 -2.80 7.13
CA ASP A 103 -4.50 -3.21 6.06
C ASP A 103 -5.01 -4.50 5.38
N CYS A 104 -5.50 -5.49 6.14
CA CYS A 104 -6.12 -6.70 5.61
C CYS A 104 -7.39 -6.40 4.79
N LEU A 105 -8.27 -5.55 5.30
CA LEU A 105 -9.51 -5.15 4.61
C LEU A 105 -9.22 -4.38 3.32
N TRP A 106 -8.18 -3.55 3.31
CA TRP A 106 -7.68 -2.94 2.10
C TRP A 106 -7.14 -3.99 1.12
N ALA A 107 -6.24 -4.86 1.56
CA ALA A 107 -5.59 -5.85 0.70
C ALA A 107 -6.62 -6.81 0.05
N SER A 108 -7.62 -7.28 0.81
CA SER A 108 -8.70 -8.13 0.29
C SER A 108 -9.50 -7.43 -0.82
N LYS A 109 -9.77 -6.13 -0.68
CA LYS A 109 -10.40 -5.34 -1.75
C LYS A 109 -9.43 -5.08 -2.91
N ALA A 110 -8.18 -4.78 -2.61
CA ALA A 110 -7.14 -4.45 -3.58
C ALA A 110 -6.90 -5.59 -4.57
N THR A 111 -6.77 -6.82 -4.06
CA THR A 111 -6.52 -7.99 -4.91
C THR A 111 -7.61 -8.24 -5.95
N LYS A 112 -8.87 -7.91 -5.65
CA LYS A 112 -10.00 -8.15 -6.58
C LYS A 112 -9.87 -7.36 -7.88
N PHE A 113 -9.43 -6.11 -7.82
CA PHE A 113 -9.25 -5.30 -9.02
C PHE A 113 -7.82 -5.35 -9.54
N ALA A 114 -6.81 -5.47 -8.65
CA ALA A 114 -5.41 -5.49 -9.05
C ALA A 114 -5.05 -6.76 -9.84
N ALA A 115 -5.76 -7.87 -9.60
CA ALA A 115 -5.67 -9.06 -10.44
C ALA A 115 -6.12 -8.81 -11.89
N GLY A 116 -6.99 -7.81 -12.12
CA GLY A 116 -7.63 -7.56 -13.41
C GLY A 116 -8.50 -8.72 -13.87
N ASP A 117 -8.66 -8.87 -15.18
CA ASP A 117 -9.38 -9.99 -15.82
C ASP A 117 -8.49 -11.22 -16.03
N ALA A 118 -7.45 -11.40 -15.21
CA ALA A 118 -6.51 -12.50 -15.35
C ALA A 118 -7.19 -13.85 -15.07
N GLU A 119 -7.23 -14.72 -16.07
CA GLU A 119 -7.75 -16.08 -15.94
C GLU A 119 -6.73 -17.05 -15.31
N LYS A 120 -5.44 -16.76 -15.48
CA LYS A 120 -4.35 -17.61 -14.99
C LYS A 120 -3.80 -17.06 -13.69
N ASP A 121 -3.58 -17.95 -12.73
CA ASP A 121 -3.01 -17.58 -11.42
C ASP A 121 -1.63 -16.91 -11.54
N LEU A 122 -0.82 -17.30 -12.52
CA LEU A 122 0.47 -16.63 -12.80
C LEU A 122 0.27 -15.16 -13.19
N ASP A 123 -0.71 -14.87 -14.04
CA ASP A 123 -1.01 -13.50 -14.47
C ASP A 123 -1.55 -12.69 -13.28
N VAL A 124 -2.29 -13.31 -12.36
CA VAL A 124 -2.71 -12.69 -11.09
C VAL A 124 -1.49 -12.28 -10.28
N VAL A 125 -0.53 -13.17 -10.02
CA VAL A 125 0.68 -12.87 -9.25
C VAL A 125 1.47 -11.71 -9.87
N VAL A 126 1.70 -11.75 -11.19
CA VAL A 126 2.41 -10.67 -11.90
C VAL A 126 1.64 -9.35 -11.82
N ASN A 127 0.32 -9.36 -12.02
CA ASN A 127 -0.49 -8.15 -11.94
C ASN A 127 -0.49 -7.52 -10.53
N LEU A 128 -0.53 -8.34 -9.48
CA LEU A 128 -0.42 -7.86 -8.09
C LEU A 128 0.93 -7.19 -7.83
N PHE A 129 2.03 -7.77 -8.32
CA PHE A 129 3.35 -7.17 -8.22
C PHE A 129 3.42 -5.84 -8.97
N ASP A 130 2.98 -5.83 -10.24
CA ASP A 130 3.00 -4.63 -11.06
C ASP A 130 2.13 -3.52 -10.45
N TYR A 131 1.02 -3.87 -9.81
CA TYR A 131 0.14 -2.93 -9.11
C TYR A 131 0.87 -2.23 -7.95
N VAL A 132 1.63 -2.97 -7.14
CA VAL A 132 2.44 -2.38 -6.05
C VAL A 132 3.53 -1.47 -6.61
N VAL A 133 4.29 -1.94 -7.61
CA VAL A 133 5.40 -1.16 -8.20
C VAL A 133 4.89 0.14 -8.81
N ARG A 134 3.75 0.12 -9.52
CA ARG A 134 3.14 1.33 -10.08
C ARG A 134 2.69 2.30 -9.01
N ASN A 135 2.14 1.81 -7.90
CA ASN A 135 1.55 2.64 -6.86
C ASN A 135 2.55 3.14 -5.82
N VAL A 136 3.69 2.50 -5.66
CA VAL A 136 4.69 2.83 -4.65
C VAL A 136 5.99 3.19 -5.34
N VAL A 137 6.31 4.47 -5.44
CA VAL A 137 7.60 4.93 -5.97
C VAL A 137 8.68 4.78 -4.91
N LEU A 138 9.86 4.31 -5.31
CA LEU A 138 10.98 4.15 -4.39
C LEU A 138 11.46 5.50 -3.89
N ILE A 139 11.59 5.64 -2.58
CA ILE A 139 12.33 6.74 -1.99
C ILE A 139 13.84 6.46 -2.10
N PRO A 140 14.68 7.49 -2.33
CA PRO A 140 16.12 7.31 -2.34
C PRO A 140 16.64 6.66 -1.03
N PRO A 141 17.67 5.79 -1.07
CA PRO A 141 18.16 5.09 0.13
C PRO A 141 18.62 6.03 1.26
N ARG A 142 19.07 7.24 0.90
CA ARG A 142 19.51 8.28 1.85
C ARG A 142 18.35 9.08 2.45
N SER A 143 17.13 8.90 1.94
CA SER A 143 15.94 9.54 2.50
C SER A 143 15.61 8.93 3.86
N ARG A 144 15.08 9.76 4.75
CA ARG A 144 14.68 9.30 6.08
C ARG A 144 13.46 8.42 5.97
N ARG A 145 13.57 7.19 6.50
CA ARG A 145 12.47 6.22 6.50
C ARG A 145 11.35 6.71 7.40
N VAL A 146 10.13 6.69 6.87
CA VAL A 146 8.90 6.96 7.62
C VAL A 146 8.25 5.60 7.87
N PRO A 147 8.06 5.18 9.14
CA PRO A 147 7.43 3.91 9.42
C PRO A 147 5.97 3.99 9.01
N ALA A 148 5.55 3.11 8.10
CA ALA A 148 4.23 3.09 7.52
C ALA A 148 3.86 1.64 7.18
N GLY A 149 2.62 1.24 7.51
CA GLY A 149 2.12 -0.07 7.12
C GLY A 149 1.79 -0.13 5.61
N PRO A 150 1.49 -1.31 5.06
CA PRO A 150 1.20 -1.51 3.64
C PRO A 150 0.13 -0.55 3.08
N PHE A 151 -0.96 -0.34 3.80
CA PHE A 151 -1.99 0.61 3.36
C PHE A 151 -1.48 2.05 3.31
N ASP A 152 -0.75 2.49 4.34
CA ASP A 152 -0.26 3.87 4.42
C ASP A 152 0.78 4.15 3.32
N VAL A 153 1.66 3.18 3.04
CA VAL A 153 2.60 3.24 1.90
C VAL A 153 1.86 3.40 0.57
N MET A 154 0.79 2.63 0.36
CA MET A 154 -0.03 2.72 -0.86
C MET A 154 -0.75 4.06 -0.98
N VAL A 155 -1.24 4.61 0.14
CA VAL A 155 -1.85 5.95 0.16
C VAL A 155 -0.82 7.04 -0.11
N LEU A 156 0.35 7.01 0.52
CA LEU A 156 1.43 7.97 0.28
C LEU A 156 2.01 7.84 -1.14
N GLY A 157 1.92 6.65 -1.72
CA GLY A 157 2.45 6.31 -3.02
C GLY A 157 3.99 6.27 -3.07
N ARG A 158 4.64 6.19 -1.91
CA ARG A 158 6.09 6.21 -1.75
C ARG A 158 6.51 5.25 -0.65
N GLY A 159 7.61 4.55 -0.86
CA GLY A 159 8.12 3.56 0.09
C GLY A 159 9.54 3.11 -0.26
N THR A 160 10.11 2.31 0.62
CA THR A 160 11.36 1.59 0.40
C THR A 160 11.16 0.33 -0.42
N VAL A 161 12.26 -0.34 -0.77
CA VAL A 161 12.25 -1.68 -1.39
C VAL A 161 11.49 -2.68 -0.51
N SER A 162 11.77 -2.66 0.80
CA SER A 162 11.12 -3.52 1.79
C SER A 162 9.63 -3.21 1.96
N ASP A 163 9.21 -1.94 1.82
CA ASP A 163 7.79 -1.59 1.80
C ASP A 163 7.05 -2.18 0.59
N ARG A 164 7.67 -2.16 -0.60
CA ARG A 164 7.12 -2.83 -1.79
C ARG A 164 7.01 -4.34 -1.58
N ALA A 165 8.07 -4.97 -1.05
CA ALA A 165 8.08 -6.40 -0.80
C ALA A 165 6.96 -6.80 0.18
N TRP A 166 6.82 -6.07 1.28
CA TRP A 166 5.78 -6.32 2.27
C TRP A 166 4.37 -6.10 1.69
N ALA A 167 4.13 -4.98 0.99
CA ALA A 167 2.84 -4.71 0.38
C ALA A 167 2.45 -5.78 -0.65
N PHE A 168 3.41 -6.27 -1.45
CA PHE A 168 3.17 -7.36 -2.40
C PHE A 168 2.82 -8.66 -1.70
N ALA A 169 3.56 -9.04 -0.65
CA ALA A 169 3.29 -10.23 0.14
C ALA A 169 1.90 -10.20 0.80
N GLU A 170 1.45 -9.05 1.31
CA GLU A 170 0.10 -8.92 1.86
C GLU A 170 -0.99 -9.15 0.82
N LEU A 171 -0.80 -8.70 -0.42
CA LEU A 171 -1.74 -8.97 -1.52
C LEU A 171 -1.76 -10.46 -1.87
N LEU A 172 -0.60 -11.12 -1.94
CA LEU A 172 -0.51 -12.56 -2.19
C LEU A 172 -1.19 -13.38 -1.08
N ARG A 173 -1.02 -12.99 0.17
CA ARG A 173 -1.63 -13.65 1.33
C ARG A 173 -3.15 -13.63 1.27
N GLN A 174 -3.77 -12.54 0.80
CA GLN A 174 -5.22 -12.49 0.58
C GLN A 174 -5.72 -13.42 -0.53
N ARG A 175 -4.81 -13.96 -1.35
CA ARG A 175 -5.08 -14.98 -2.36
C ARG A 175 -4.63 -16.38 -1.93
N ASN A 176 -4.21 -16.54 -0.67
CA ASN A 176 -3.62 -17.77 -0.14
C ASN A 176 -2.40 -18.24 -0.96
N ILE A 177 -1.60 -17.30 -1.45
CA ILE A 177 -0.35 -17.57 -2.15
C ILE A 177 0.80 -17.26 -1.18
N ASP A 178 1.57 -18.27 -0.85
CA ASP A 178 2.70 -18.13 0.07
C ASP A 178 3.85 -17.38 -0.61
N SER A 179 4.54 -16.54 0.16
CA SER A 179 5.71 -15.81 -0.29
C SER A 179 6.75 -15.69 0.81
N VAL A 180 8.01 -15.59 0.40
CA VAL A 180 9.17 -15.48 1.27
C VAL A 180 10.10 -14.40 0.77
N ILE A 181 10.91 -13.86 1.67
CA ILE A 181 12.10 -13.12 1.27
C ILE A 181 13.22 -14.12 0.99
N LEU A 182 13.88 -13.92 -0.15
CA LEU A 182 15.12 -14.59 -0.51
C LEU A 182 16.24 -13.57 -0.55
N SER A 183 17.35 -13.88 0.12
CA SER A 183 18.57 -13.09 0.04
C SER A 183 19.80 -14.00 0.08
N PRO A 184 20.98 -13.53 -0.34
CA PRO A 184 22.22 -14.29 -0.18
C PRO A 184 22.43 -14.71 1.27
N SER A 185 22.99 -15.90 1.50
CA SER A 185 23.34 -16.34 2.85
C SER A 185 24.26 -15.33 3.53
N ARG A 186 23.97 -15.01 4.80
CA ARG A 186 24.69 -14.02 5.59
C ARG A 186 25.39 -14.69 6.76
N ALA A 187 26.54 -14.14 7.16
CA ALA A 187 27.11 -14.49 8.45
C ALA A 187 26.23 -13.91 9.57
N ALA A 188 26.17 -14.59 10.72
CA ALA A 188 25.42 -14.12 11.87
C ALA A 188 25.88 -12.71 12.29
N GLY A 189 24.96 -11.74 12.27
CA GLY A 189 25.23 -10.34 12.65
C GLY A 189 25.45 -9.36 11.49
N GLU A 190 25.49 -9.83 10.23
CA GLU A 190 25.51 -8.93 9.08
C GLU A 190 24.12 -8.32 8.83
N ALA A 191 24.10 -7.01 8.60
CA ALA A 191 22.86 -6.28 8.32
C ALA A 191 22.29 -6.69 6.96
N ALA A 192 20.96 -6.73 6.86
CA ALA A 192 20.30 -7.02 5.61
C ALA A 192 20.59 -5.96 4.55
N ASN A 193 21.05 -6.39 3.38
CA ASN A 193 21.15 -5.52 2.22
C ASN A 193 19.84 -5.56 1.43
N ASP A 194 19.02 -4.51 1.59
CA ASP A 194 17.74 -4.35 0.87
C ASP A 194 17.92 -4.39 -0.66
N GLU A 195 19.11 -4.06 -1.20
CA GLU A 195 19.38 -4.08 -2.65
C GLU A 195 19.55 -5.51 -3.22
N GLN A 196 19.69 -6.52 -2.35
CA GLN A 196 19.85 -7.92 -2.73
C GLN A 196 18.66 -8.79 -2.29
N LEU A 197 17.55 -8.14 -1.95
CA LEU A 197 16.31 -8.77 -1.52
C LEU A 197 15.45 -9.13 -2.74
N LEU A 198 15.06 -10.39 -2.83
CA LEU A 198 14.03 -10.87 -3.75
C LEU A 198 12.78 -11.31 -2.98
N VAL A 199 11.62 -11.19 -3.61
CA VAL A 199 10.41 -11.88 -3.16
C VAL A 199 10.31 -13.19 -3.95
N GLY A 200 10.40 -14.32 -3.24
CA GLY A 200 10.13 -15.64 -3.76
C GLY A 200 8.66 -16.00 -3.56
N VAL A 201 7.91 -16.16 -4.64
CA VAL A 201 6.50 -16.58 -4.60
C VAL A 201 6.42 -18.10 -4.77
N LEU A 202 5.91 -18.80 -3.76
CA LEU A 202 5.74 -20.25 -3.79
C LEU A 202 4.51 -20.56 -4.66
N PHE A 203 4.77 -21.06 -5.86
CA PHE A 203 3.75 -21.24 -6.88
C PHE A 203 3.82 -22.65 -7.46
N GLU A 204 2.78 -23.43 -7.19
CA GLU A 204 2.69 -24.85 -7.56
C GLU A 204 3.89 -25.68 -7.10
N LYS A 205 4.85 -25.92 -7.99
CA LYS A 205 6.07 -26.72 -7.77
C LYS A 205 7.34 -25.90 -7.96
N ASP A 206 7.25 -24.58 -8.08
CA ASP A 206 8.38 -23.67 -8.29
C ASP A 206 8.33 -22.48 -7.32
N VAL A 207 9.45 -21.75 -7.23
CA VAL A 207 9.54 -20.49 -6.49
C VAL A 207 9.86 -19.41 -7.49
N LEU A 208 8.90 -18.55 -7.79
CA LEU A 208 9.02 -17.49 -8.80
C LEU A 208 9.69 -16.26 -8.21
N LEU A 209 10.61 -15.64 -8.96
CA LEU A 209 11.46 -14.55 -8.44
C LEU A 209 10.98 -13.17 -8.90
N PHE A 210 10.80 -12.27 -7.93
CA PHE A 210 10.43 -10.88 -8.14
C PHE A 210 11.43 -9.95 -7.45
N ASP A 211 11.86 -8.91 -8.15
CA ASP A 211 12.81 -7.93 -7.63
C ASP A 211 12.10 -6.58 -7.36
N PRO A 212 11.82 -6.24 -6.09
CA PRO A 212 11.16 -5.00 -5.72
C PRO A 212 12.00 -3.73 -5.98
N THR A 213 13.33 -3.85 -6.10
CA THR A 213 14.26 -2.76 -6.42
C THR A 213 14.17 -2.42 -7.90
N LEU A 214 14.31 -3.42 -8.77
CA LEU A 214 14.10 -3.25 -10.21
C LEU A 214 12.63 -2.92 -10.52
N GLY A 215 11.71 -3.32 -9.65
CA GLY A 215 10.28 -3.21 -9.89
C GLY A 215 9.83 -4.12 -11.03
N LEU A 216 10.48 -5.27 -11.20
CA LEU A 216 10.21 -6.23 -12.28
C LEU A 216 10.21 -7.67 -11.74
N PRO A 217 9.34 -8.56 -12.26
CA PRO A 217 9.61 -9.98 -12.21
C PRO A 217 10.94 -10.28 -12.91
N LEU A 218 11.77 -11.18 -12.35
CA LEU A 218 12.99 -11.59 -13.03
C LEU A 218 12.59 -12.44 -14.23
N ALA A 219 12.88 -12.01 -15.46
CA ALA A 219 12.33 -12.65 -16.65
C ALA A 219 13.06 -13.96 -17.00
N ALA A 220 12.30 -15.05 -17.20
CA ALA A 220 12.84 -16.31 -17.72
C ALA A 220 13.27 -16.20 -19.19
N ASP A 221 12.73 -15.22 -19.92
CA ASP A 221 12.99 -14.95 -21.34
C ASP A 221 13.88 -13.69 -21.54
N ALA A 222 14.73 -13.37 -20.57
CA ALA A 222 15.55 -12.15 -20.61
C ALA A 222 16.41 -12.03 -21.89
N ALA A 223 16.98 -13.16 -22.36
CA ALA A 223 17.81 -13.21 -23.56
C ALA A 223 17.02 -13.14 -24.87
N ASP A 224 15.82 -13.73 -24.91
CA ASP A 224 14.95 -13.80 -26.10
C ASP A 224 13.50 -13.45 -25.72
N PRO A 225 13.21 -12.14 -25.55
CA PRO A 225 11.92 -11.69 -25.01
C PRO A 225 10.78 -11.88 -26.02
N LYS A 226 9.63 -12.36 -25.55
CA LYS A 226 8.43 -12.56 -26.41
C LYS A 226 7.34 -11.50 -26.27
N SER A 227 7.44 -10.65 -25.25
CA SER A 227 6.45 -9.64 -24.89
C SER A 227 7.13 -8.37 -24.42
N ALA A 228 6.49 -7.21 -24.60
CA ALA A 228 7.07 -5.94 -24.14
C ALA A 228 7.24 -5.89 -22.61
N LEU A 229 6.36 -6.54 -21.85
CA LEU A 229 6.40 -6.61 -20.38
C LEU A 229 6.87 -7.98 -19.91
N HIS A 230 7.44 -8.03 -18.70
CA HIS A 230 7.86 -9.28 -18.05
C HIS A 230 6.61 -10.02 -17.54
N ARG A 231 6.17 -11.03 -18.29
CA ARG A 231 5.00 -11.86 -17.93
C ARG A 231 5.35 -13.28 -17.49
N LEU A 232 6.60 -13.68 -17.68
CA LEU A 232 7.10 -15.01 -17.34
C LEU A 232 8.24 -14.87 -16.32
N PRO A 233 7.92 -14.83 -15.01
CA PRO A 233 8.92 -14.85 -13.96
C PRO A 233 9.75 -16.13 -14.04
N MET A 234 11.04 -15.98 -13.81
CA MET A 234 12.02 -17.05 -13.67
C MET A 234 11.83 -17.73 -12.31
N SER A 235 11.97 -19.06 -12.29
CA SER A 235 12.01 -19.79 -11.03
C SER A 235 13.39 -19.78 -10.39
N LEU A 236 13.47 -19.96 -9.07
CA LEU A 236 14.71 -20.10 -8.33
C LEU A 236 15.61 -21.19 -8.93
N ARG A 237 15.02 -22.33 -9.34
CA ARG A 237 15.75 -23.42 -9.97
C ARG A 237 16.35 -23.04 -11.32
N GLN A 238 15.65 -22.21 -12.10
CA GLN A 238 16.21 -21.68 -13.36
C GLN A 238 17.37 -20.73 -13.06
N ALA A 239 17.20 -19.81 -12.10
CA ALA A 239 18.24 -18.87 -11.69
C ALA A 239 19.52 -19.56 -11.18
N GLN A 240 19.38 -20.69 -10.48
CA GLN A 240 20.48 -21.51 -9.99
C GLN A 240 21.18 -22.30 -11.10
N ARG A 241 20.43 -22.82 -12.08
CA ARG A 241 20.95 -23.71 -13.13
C ARG A 241 21.55 -22.96 -14.32
N ASP A 242 21.05 -21.76 -14.61
CA ASP A 242 21.48 -20.96 -15.75
C ASP A 242 22.00 -19.59 -15.29
N PRO A 243 23.31 -19.48 -14.97
CA PRO A 243 23.92 -18.24 -14.53
C PRO A 243 23.83 -17.10 -15.55
N GLU A 244 23.68 -17.40 -16.85
CA GLU A 244 23.60 -16.38 -17.90
C GLU A 244 22.30 -15.57 -17.81
N LEU A 245 21.22 -16.14 -17.27
CA LEU A 245 19.97 -15.41 -17.07
C LEU A 245 20.15 -14.22 -16.11
N LEU A 246 20.80 -14.45 -14.96
CA LEU A 246 21.08 -13.39 -13.99
C LEU A 246 22.15 -12.44 -14.51
N ALA A 247 23.17 -12.95 -15.21
CA ALA A 247 24.20 -12.11 -15.84
C ALA A 247 23.62 -11.19 -16.92
N ALA A 248 22.62 -11.65 -17.69
CA ALA A 248 21.90 -10.81 -18.65
C ALA A 248 21.17 -9.65 -17.95
N ILE A 249 20.47 -9.92 -16.84
CA ILE A 249 19.78 -8.89 -16.05
C ILE A 249 20.78 -7.91 -15.42
N ALA A 250 21.90 -8.40 -14.88
CA ALA A 250 22.97 -7.57 -14.34
C ALA A 250 23.54 -6.61 -15.39
N ARG A 251 23.81 -7.13 -16.60
CA ARG A 251 24.28 -6.35 -17.75
C ARG A 251 23.26 -5.31 -18.19
N ASP A 252 22.00 -5.72 -18.35
CA ASP A 252 20.93 -4.86 -18.84
C ASP A 252 20.52 -3.78 -17.84
N SER A 253 20.67 -4.03 -16.53
CA SER A 253 20.46 -3.02 -15.49
C SER A 253 21.61 -2.00 -15.39
N GLY A 254 22.70 -2.22 -16.13
CA GLY A 254 23.93 -1.42 -16.04
C GLY A 254 24.63 -1.57 -14.69
N GLY A 255 24.62 -2.78 -14.12
CA GLY A 255 25.29 -3.11 -12.86
C GLY A 255 24.51 -2.79 -11.59
N LYS A 256 23.26 -2.30 -11.69
CA LYS A 256 22.41 -2.06 -10.50
C LYS A 256 21.81 -3.35 -9.92
N PHE A 257 21.79 -4.45 -10.69
CA PHE A 257 21.45 -5.79 -10.20
C PHE A 257 22.72 -6.61 -9.97
N SER A 258 22.88 -7.15 -8.75
CA SER A 258 24.14 -7.81 -8.33
C SER A 258 24.02 -9.28 -7.97
N LEU A 259 22.83 -9.89 -8.01
CA LEU A 259 22.65 -11.28 -7.62
C LEU A 259 23.21 -12.22 -8.68
N THR A 260 23.83 -13.31 -8.22
CA THR A 260 24.40 -14.36 -9.07
C THR A 260 23.83 -15.72 -8.69
N ALA A 261 23.96 -16.71 -9.59
CA ALA A 261 23.48 -18.07 -9.34
C ALA A 261 24.09 -18.67 -8.06
N ALA A 262 25.39 -18.44 -7.83
CA ALA A 262 26.11 -18.93 -6.65
C ALA A 262 25.57 -18.32 -5.35
N MET A 263 25.18 -17.04 -5.35
CA MET A 263 24.57 -16.39 -4.18
C MET A 263 23.19 -16.95 -3.83
N LEU A 264 22.52 -17.60 -4.80
CA LEU A 264 21.21 -18.21 -4.65
C LEU A 264 21.26 -19.73 -4.50
N GLU A 265 22.44 -20.36 -4.41
CA GLU A 265 22.57 -21.81 -4.25
C GLU A 265 22.01 -22.28 -2.91
N ALA A 266 22.28 -21.53 -1.83
CA ALA A 266 21.75 -21.73 -0.49
C ALA A 266 21.26 -20.37 0.07
N PRO A 267 20.10 -19.86 -0.40
CA PRO A 267 19.64 -18.54 0.00
C PRO A 267 19.15 -18.55 1.45
N GLN A 268 19.30 -17.42 2.15
CA GLN A 268 18.57 -17.18 3.38
C GLN A 268 17.09 -17.01 3.05
N VAL A 269 16.22 -17.76 3.74
CA VAL A 269 14.77 -17.75 3.52
C VAL A 269 14.07 -17.17 4.73
N GLU A 270 13.32 -16.08 4.54
CA GLU A 270 12.64 -15.41 5.64
C GLU A 270 11.13 -15.32 5.39
N LEU A 271 10.34 -15.79 6.35
CA LEU A 271 8.88 -15.72 6.34
C LEU A 271 8.43 -14.27 6.48
N ILE A 272 7.51 -13.85 5.62
CA ILE A 272 6.89 -12.53 5.69
C ILE A 272 5.67 -12.64 6.61
N CYS A 273 5.90 -12.50 7.90
CA CYS A 273 4.84 -12.50 8.91
C CYS A 273 5.18 -11.53 10.05
N HIS A 274 4.15 -11.13 10.80
CA HIS A 274 4.30 -10.30 12.00
C HIS A 274 3.35 -10.77 13.10
N SER A 275 3.55 -10.28 14.31
CA SER A 275 2.95 -10.85 15.52
C SER A 275 1.42 -10.73 15.58
N GLU A 276 0.78 -9.74 14.95
CA GLU A 276 -0.68 -9.71 14.79
C GLU A 276 -1.18 -10.88 13.94
N GLN A 277 -0.57 -11.13 12.77
CA GLN A 277 -0.98 -12.18 11.81
C GLN A 277 -0.99 -13.58 12.43
N ILE A 278 0.03 -13.88 13.22
CA ILE A 278 0.21 -15.21 13.85
C ILE A 278 -0.43 -15.30 15.24
N SER A 279 -1.08 -14.23 15.72
CA SER A 279 -1.69 -14.21 17.05
C SER A 279 -2.95 -15.06 17.15
N ILE A 280 -3.21 -15.56 18.36
CA ILE A 280 -4.41 -16.34 18.65
C ILE A 280 -5.70 -15.55 18.48
N ARG A 281 -5.69 -14.25 18.80
CA ARG A 281 -6.86 -13.38 18.65
C ARG A 281 -7.24 -13.20 17.18
N MET A 282 -6.26 -13.12 16.28
CA MET A 282 -6.53 -13.08 14.84
C MET A 282 -6.98 -14.43 14.30
N LYS A 283 -6.42 -15.54 14.80
CA LYS A 283 -6.89 -16.89 14.45
C LYS A 283 -8.37 -17.07 14.80
N ARG A 284 -8.77 -16.66 16.00
CA ARG A 284 -10.17 -16.68 16.45
C ARG A 284 -11.06 -15.78 15.60
N LEU A 285 -10.60 -14.57 15.29
CA LEU A 285 -11.32 -13.67 14.40
C LEU A 285 -11.50 -14.28 13.00
N GLN A 286 -10.46 -14.91 12.44
CA GLN A 286 -10.52 -15.55 11.12
C GLN A 286 -11.66 -16.56 11.00
N GLN A 287 -11.97 -17.30 12.07
CA GLN A 287 -13.02 -18.32 12.09
C GLN A 287 -14.43 -17.72 11.99
N GLU A 288 -14.64 -16.49 12.46
CA GLU A 288 -15.93 -15.80 12.40
C GLU A 288 -16.15 -15.03 11.08
N LEU A 289 -15.10 -14.84 10.27
CA LEU A 289 -15.20 -14.09 9.03
C LEU A 289 -15.75 -14.95 7.89
N SER A 290 -16.89 -14.56 7.32
CA SER A 290 -17.54 -15.27 6.22
C SER A 290 -18.23 -14.33 5.22
N GLY A 291 -18.60 -14.86 4.05
CA GLY A 291 -19.36 -14.15 3.03
C GLY A 291 -18.65 -12.89 2.50
N GLU A 292 -19.32 -11.73 2.57
CA GLU A 292 -18.74 -10.46 2.12
C GLU A 292 -17.56 -9.97 2.98
N GLN A 293 -17.39 -10.55 4.17
CA GLN A 293 -16.30 -10.24 5.09
C GLN A 293 -15.14 -11.23 4.97
N THR A 294 -15.10 -12.09 3.96
CA THR A 294 -13.97 -12.99 3.74
C THR A 294 -12.69 -12.18 3.47
N VAL A 295 -11.84 -12.11 4.50
CA VAL A 295 -10.52 -11.50 4.49
C VAL A 295 -9.60 -12.41 5.29
N THR A 296 -8.38 -12.63 4.80
CA THR A 296 -7.37 -13.38 5.54
C THR A 296 -6.77 -12.45 6.59
N VAL A 297 -7.03 -12.69 7.87
CA VAL A 297 -6.49 -11.94 9.01
C VAL A 297 -5.54 -12.77 9.86
N SER A 298 -5.49 -14.09 9.66
CA SER A 298 -4.54 -14.95 10.34
C SER A 298 -3.91 -15.96 9.39
N ASP A 299 -2.65 -16.30 9.66
CA ASP A 299 -1.93 -17.39 9.02
C ASP A 299 -0.91 -17.90 10.02
N THR A 300 -1.21 -19.02 10.68
CA THR A 300 -0.44 -19.52 11.82
C THR A 300 0.85 -20.20 11.36
N LEU A 301 1.88 -20.16 12.22
CA LEU A 301 3.12 -20.88 11.96
C LEU A 301 2.95 -22.39 12.16
N GLU A 302 2.12 -22.80 13.13
CA GLU A 302 1.90 -24.20 13.46
C GLU A 302 0.93 -24.89 12.50
N ASP A 303 1.16 -26.19 12.29
CA ASP A 303 0.20 -27.07 11.65
C ASP A 303 -1.07 -27.20 12.51
N SER A 304 -2.22 -27.19 11.85
CA SER A 304 -3.51 -27.58 12.41
C SER A 304 -3.85 -29.01 11.96
N GLU A 305 -4.89 -29.62 12.54
CA GLU A 305 -5.34 -30.96 12.12
C GLU A 305 -5.70 -31.01 10.63
N ASP A 306 -6.27 -29.92 10.10
CA ASP A 306 -6.80 -29.86 8.73
C ASP A 306 -5.85 -29.24 7.71
N GLN A 307 -4.92 -28.38 8.15
CA GLN A 307 -4.07 -27.59 7.25
C GLN A 307 -2.66 -27.37 7.81
N PRO A 308 -1.62 -27.47 6.96
CA PRO A 308 -0.25 -27.11 7.34
C PRO A 308 -0.13 -25.60 7.59
N GLY A 309 0.62 -25.25 8.64
CA GLY A 309 0.96 -23.86 8.96
C GLY A 309 1.96 -23.27 7.98
N LEU A 310 2.09 -21.94 7.98
CA LEU A 310 2.96 -21.19 7.07
C LEU A 310 4.40 -21.75 7.07
N TRP A 311 4.93 -22.07 8.25
CA TRP A 311 6.27 -22.63 8.35
C TRP A 311 6.39 -23.97 7.61
N SER A 312 5.48 -24.91 7.84
CA SER A 312 5.48 -26.20 7.14
C SER A 312 5.30 -26.05 5.64
N ARG A 313 4.41 -25.16 5.19
CA ARG A 313 4.17 -24.93 3.76
C ARG A 313 5.44 -24.43 3.06
N VAL A 314 6.20 -23.56 3.72
CA VAL A 314 7.48 -23.04 3.19
C VAL A 314 8.61 -24.05 3.30
N ALA A 315 8.83 -24.62 4.49
CA ALA A 315 9.95 -25.53 4.76
C ALA A 315 9.85 -26.85 3.96
N LYS A 316 8.63 -27.29 3.65
CA LYS A 316 8.36 -28.55 2.92
C LYS A 316 7.96 -28.31 1.46
N HIS A 317 8.09 -27.08 0.96
CA HIS A 317 7.69 -26.77 -0.41
C HIS A 317 8.46 -27.65 -1.42
N PRO A 318 7.83 -28.23 -2.47
CA PRO A 318 8.51 -29.15 -3.40
C PRO A 318 9.69 -28.56 -4.18
N ALA A 319 9.73 -27.23 -4.27
CA ALA A 319 10.81 -26.48 -4.92
C ALA A 319 11.88 -25.95 -3.94
N ALA A 320 11.73 -26.22 -2.64
CA ALA A 320 12.66 -25.73 -1.64
C ALA A 320 14.07 -26.26 -1.93
N ALA A 321 15.02 -25.33 -2.11
CA ALA A 321 16.45 -25.61 -2.15
C ALA A 321 17.08 -25.45 -0.75
N TRP A 322 16.25 -25.34 0.27
CA TRP A 322 16.60 -25.03 1.66
C TRP A 322 16.00 -26.08 2.59
N SER A 323 16.54 -26.15 3.80
CA SER A 323 16.05 -26.99 4.90
C SER A 323 15.16 -26.21 5.85
N ALA A 324 14.53 -26.93 6.78
CA ALA A 324 13.73 -26.37 7.86
C ALA A 324 14.52 -25.36 8.74
N ASP A 325 15.82 -25.58 8.92
CA ASP A 325 16.68 -24.75 9.76
C ASP A 325 17.10 -23.44 9.08
N ASP A 326 16.95 -23.35 7.75
CA ASP A 326 17.25 -22.16 6.96
C ASP A 326 16.10 -21.14 6.95
N VAL A 327 14.94 -21.51 7.50
CA VAL A 327 13.73 -20.67 7.50
C VAL A 327 13.69 -19.82 8.77
N ALA A 328 13.86 -18.51 8.59
CA ALA A 328 13.73 -17.50 9.64
C ALA A 328 12.46 -16.66 9.48
N ILE A 329 12.19 -15.73 10.40
CA ILE A 329 11.14 -14.72 10.24
C ILE A 329 11.80 -13.42 9.80
N TRP A 330 11.26 -12.80 8.75
CA TRP A 330 11.76 -11.52 8.26
C TRP A 330 11.41 -10.42 9.27
N PRO A 331 12.41 -9.73 9.85
CA PRO A 331 12.13 -8.83 10.97
C PRO A 331 11.48 -7.50 10.56
N TYR A 332 11.48 -7.17 9.27
CA TYR A 332 11.08 -5.84 8.77
C TYR A 332 9.65 -5.44 9.16
N PRO A 333 8.60 -6.26 8.93
CA PRO A 333 7.23 -5.88 9.26
C PRO A 333 7.05 -5.49 10.73
N GLU A 334 7.65 -6.26 11.64
CA GLU A 334 7.53 -6.04 13.08
C GLU A 334 8.31 -4.79 13.54
N ILE A 335 9.54 -4.59 13.02
CA ILE A 335 10.31 -3.36 13.27
C ILE A 335 9.51 -2.11 12.84
N VAL A 336 8.84 -2.17 11.69
CA VAL A 336 8.01 -1.06 11.21
C VAL A 336 6.82 -0.84 12.15
N ARG A 337 6.12 -1.90 12.58
CA ARG A 337 4.99 -1.80 13.53
C ARG A 337 5.42 -1.18 14.85
N GLU A 338 6.54 -1.60 15.42
CA GLU A 338 7.11 -0.99 16.64
C GLU A 338 7.51 0.47 16.42
N SER A 339 8.06 0.79 15.25
CA SER A 339 8.45 2.16 14.89
C SER A 339 7.24 3.08 14.71
N VAL A 340 6.09 2.58 14.26
CA VAL A 340 4.83 3.35 14.20
C VAL A 340 4.33 3.69 15.61
N ALA A 341 4.48 2.78 16.58
CA ALA A 341 4.14 3.08 17.98
C ALA A 341 5.10 4.12 18.60
N ASN A 342 6.36 4.16 18.12
CA ASN A 342 7.44 4.96 18.69
C ASN A 342 8.02 5.99 17.70
N VAL A 343 7.15 6.69 16.94
CA VAL A 343 7.58 7.66 15.92
C VAL A 343 8.40 8.80 16.53
N THR A 344 9.63 8.97 16.06
CA THR A 344 10.51 10.07 16.46
C THR A 344 10.05 11.42 15.91
N SER A 345 10.48 12.52 16.51
CA SER A 345 10.18 13.89 16.03
C SER A 345 10.62 14.12 14.58
N GLU A 346 11.75 13.55 14.18
CA GLU A 346 12.27 13.67 12.81
C GLU A 346 11.45 12.84 11.81
N GLN A 347 11.06 11.61 12.16
CA GLN A 347 10.14 10.80 11.34
C GLN A 347 8.77 11.47 11.21
N ARG A 348 8.27 12.11 12.28
CA ARG A 348 7.02 12.87 12.25
C ARG A 348 7.10 14.05 11.27
N LYS A 349 8.22 14.80 11.27
CA LYS A 349 8.46 15.87 10.29
C LYS A 349 8.47 15.33 8.87
N GLU A 350 9.11 14.19 8.63
CA GLU A 350 9.18 13.60 7.30
C GLU A 350 7.81 13.08 6.84
N LEU A 351 7.06 12.41 7.72
CA LEU A 351 5.67 12.02 7.44
C LEU A 351 4.80 13.22 7.11
N LEU A 352 4.94 14.34 7.83
CA LEU A 352 4.21 15.57 7.53
C LEU A 352 4.56 16.15 6.16
N LYS A 353 5.82 16.03 5.70
CA LYS A 353 6.20 16.45 4.35
C LYS A 353 5.56 15.57 3.29
N LEU A 354 5.65 14.24 3.46
CA LEU A 354 5.09 13.27 2.51
C LEU A 354 3.57 13.34 2.43
N SER A 355 2.90 13.61 3.55
CA SER A 355 1.44 13.69 3.63
C SER A 355 0.90 15.12 3.50
N PHE A 356 1.75 16.12 3.24
CA PHE A 356 1.35 17.53 3.29
C PHE A 356 0.18 17.80 2.33
N SER A 357 0.37 17.48 1.05
CA SER A 357 -0.62 17.63 -0.04
C SER A 357 -1.95 16.93 0.25
N LEU A 358 -1.94 15.81 0.96
CA LEU A 358 -3.13 15.04 1.32
C LEU A 358 -4.11 15.84 2.19
N GLY A 359 -3.65 16.93 2.83
CA GLY A 359 -4.51 17.88 3.56
C GLY A 359 -5.44 18.70 2.66
N ALA A 360 -5.15 18.81 1.36
CA ALA A 360 -5.91 19.66 0.45
C ALA A 360 -7.36 19.19 0.24
N PRO A 361 -8.29 20.12 -0.04
CA PRO A 361 -8.09 21.57 -0.05
C PRO A 361 -8.13 22.19 1.34
N VAL A 362 -7.46 23.34 1.47
CA VAL A 362 -7.74 24.35 2.49
C VAL A 362 -8.52 25.48 1.81
N ARG A 363 -9.75 25.74 2.25
CA ARG A 363 -10.61 26.75 1.61
C ARG A 363 -10.43 28.12 2.20
N VAL A 364 -10.58 29.16 1.38
CA VAL A 364 -10.74 30.53 1.87
C VAL A 364 -12.14 30.65 2.46
N GLN A 365 -12.22 30.94 3.76
CA GLN A 365 -13.47 31.01 4.50
C GLN A 365 -13.97 32.45 4.62
N ARG A 366 -13.08 33.41 4.85
CA ARG A 366 -13.43 34.83 5.01
C ARG A 366 -12.37 35.76 4.47
N PHE A 367 -12.83 36.94 4.08
CA PHE A 367 -12.04 38.13 3.84
C PHE A 367 -12.13 39.03 5.08
N VAL A 368 -11.00 39.34 5.71
CA VAL A 368 -10.94 40.17 6.91
C VAL A 368 -10.32 41.52 6.52
N ALA A 369 -11.08 42.61 6.61
CA ALA A 369 -10.51 43.93 6.35
C ALA A 369 -9.38 44.23 7.34
N LYS A 370 -8.28 44.82 6.86
CA LYS A 370 -7.15 45.22 7.71
C LYS A 370 -7.53 46.40 8.60
N SER A 371 -7.06 46.37 9.84
CA SER A 371 -7.31 47.44 10.83
C SER A 371 -6.52 48.72 10.56
N ASP A 372 -5.43 48.64 9.80
CA ASP A 372 -4.36 49.64 9.67
C ASP A 372 -4.23 50.22 8.26
N GLY A 373 -5.17 49.96 7.35
CA GLY A 373 -5.15 50.56 6.00
C GLY A 373 -6.09 49.89 4.99
N PRO A 374 -6.05 50.31 3.71
CA PRO A 374 -6.79 49.64 2.64
C PRO A 374 -6.17 48.27 2.38
N GLY A 375 -6.91 47.20 2.70
CA GLY A 375 -6.44 45.84 2.47
C GLY A 375 -7.35 44.80 3.10
N VAL A 376 -7.16 43.56 2.67
CA VAL A 376 -7.93 42.40 3.13
C VAL A 376 -6.94 41.27 3.44
N ASP A 377 -7.15 40.57 4.55
CA ASP A 377 -6.50 39.32 4.92
C ASP A 377 -7.41 38.13 4.64
N LEU A 378 -6.82 36.95 4.46
CA LEU A 378 -7.52 35.69 4.23
C LEU A 378 -7.59 34.88 5.53
N GLU A 379 -8.81 34.49 5.92
CA GLU A 379 -9.03 33.46 6.93
C GLU A 379 -9.35 32.14 6.22
N PHE A 380 -8.58 31.08 6.54
CA PHE A 380 -8.74 29.77 5.94
C PHE A 380 -9.52 28.81 6.85
N ALA A 381 -10.30 27.94 6.21
CA ALA A 381 -10.91 26.79 6.87
C ALA A 381 -9.85 25.74 7.27
N LYS A 382 -10.26 24.76 8.09
CA LYS A 382 -9.41 23.60 8.38
C LYS A 382 -9.18 22.75 7.11
N PRO A 383 -8.04 22.05 6.99
CA PRO A 383 -7.79 21.12 5.89
C PRO A 383 -8.91 20.06 5.77
N GLU A 384 -9.48 19.92 4.56
CA GLU A 384 -10.61 18.99 4.32
C GLU A 384 -10.16 17.56 4.04
N ARG A 385 -8.88 17.34 3.71
CA ARG A 385 -8.33 16.02 3.32
C ARG A 385 -9.07 15.34 2.16
N ALA A 386 -9.65 16.13 1.25
CA ALA A 386 -10.37 15.58 0.10
C ALA A 386 -9.42 14.80 -0.81
N LEU A 387 -8.19 15.27 -1.02
CA LEU A 387 -7.21 14.56 -1.84
C LEU A 387 -6.87 13.18 -1.23
N MET A 388 -6.69 13.11 0.09
CA MET A 388 -6.50 11.84 0.80
C MET A 388 -7.64 10.86 0.52
N LYS A 389 -8.90 11.32 0.62
CA LYS A 389 -10.07 10.49 0.33
C LYS A 389 -10.06 9.96 -1.11
N ARG A 390 -9.70 10.78 -2.10
CA ARG A 390 -9.58 10.33 -3.50
C ARG A 390 -8.48 9.31 -3.69
N ARG A 391 -7.34 9.50 -3.01
CA ARG A 391 -6.27 8.51 -3.00
C ARG A 391 -6.68 7.19 -2.35
N MET A 392 -7.48 7.21 -1.30
CA MET A 392 -8.09 5.99 -0.74
C MET A 392 -9.02 5.30 -1.73
N GLU A 393 -9.91 6.06 -2.40
CA GLU A 393 -10.80 5.52 -3.44
C GLU A 393 -10.00 4.86 -4.57
N HIS A 394 -8.91 5.50 -5.02
CA HIS A 394 -8.01 4.96 -6.02
C HIS A 394 -7.39 3.63 -5.60
N VAL A 395 -6.73 3.56 -4.43
CA VAL A 395 -6.08 2.31 -3.97
C VAL A 395 -7.08 1.21 -3.55
N LEU A 396 -8.37 1.52 -3.58
CA LEU A 396 -9.50 0.60 -3.40
C LEU A 396 -10.21 0.26 -4.72
N GLY A 397 -9.65 0.68 -5.86
CA GLY A 397 -10.16 0.32 -7.20
C GLY A 397 -11.35 1.17 -7.67
N ARG A 398 -11.77 2.18 -6.91
CA ARG A 398 -12.86 3.10 -7.28
C ARG A 398 -12.35 4.24 -8.16
N TRP A 399 -11.72 3.91 -9.28
CA TRP A 399 -11.06 4.88 -10.14
C TRP A 399 -12.02 5.91 -10.74
N THR A 400 -13.25 5.50 -11.07
CA THR A 400 -14.30 6.40 -11.59
C THR A 400 -14.67 7.50 -10.60
N ASP A 401 -14.62 7.20 -9.30
CA ASP A 401 -14.93 8.15 -8.23
C ASP A 401 -13.73 9.04 -7.89
N ALA A 402 -12.51 8.50 -8.03
CA ALA A 402 -11.27 9.21 -7.74
C ALA A 402 -10.94 10.28 -8.80
N VAL A 403 -11.11 9.97 -10.09
CA VAL A 403 -10.68 10.84 -11.21
C VAL A 403 -11.28 12.25 -11.17
N PRO A 404 -12.61 12.45 -10.97
CA PRO A 404 -13.18 13.80 -10.85
C PRO A 404 -12.56 14.62 -9.70
N GLY A 405 -12.21 13.95 -8.60
CA GLY A 405 -11.56 14.60 -7.47
C GLY A 405 -10.12 15.01 -7.75
N TYR A 406 -9.38 14.23 -8.55
CA TYR A 406 -8.05 14.61 -9.00
C TYR A 406 -8.06 15.78 -9.97
N LEU A 407 -9.02 15.80 -10.91
CA LEU A 407 -9.23 16.95 -11.80
C LEU A 407 -9.53 18.22 -10.99
N ALA A 408 -10.38 18.13 -9.98
CA ALA A 408 -10.65 19.27 -9.10
C ALA A 408 -9.39 19.73 -8.35
N ALA A 409 -8.56 18.81 -7.87
CA ALA A 409 -7.33 19.14 -7.13
C ALA A 409 -6.27 19.83 -7.99
N GLN A 410 -6.15 19.46 -9.26
CA GLN A 410 -5.26 20.13 -10.23
C GLN A 410 -5.62 21.61 -10.44
N LEU A 411 -6.88 21.98 -10.24
CA LEU A 411 -7.33 23.36 -10.43
C LEU A 411 -7.08 24.26 -9.20
N TYR A 412 -6.71 23.71 -8.03
CA TYR A 412 -6.63 24.50 -6.80
C TYR A 412 -5.56 25.61 -6.80
N ASP A 413 -4.48 25.51 -7.59
CA ASP A 413 -3.52 26.63 -7.73
C ASP A 413 -4.04 27.74 -8.66
N VAL A 414 -4.87 27.38 -9.64
CA VAL A 414 -5.40 28.31 -10.64
C VAL A 414 -6.66 29.01 -10.12
N ASP A 415 -7.55 28.22 -9.52
CA ASP A 415 -8.81 28.63 -8.91
C ASP A 415 -8.87 28.12 -7.46
N PRO A 416 -8.31 28.90 -6.51
CA PRO A 416 -8.25 28.48 -5.12
C PRO A 416 -9.65 28.26 -4.55
N PRO A 417 -9.88 27.12 -3.88
CA PRO A 417 -11.22 26.76 -3.46
C PRO A 417 -11.73 27.69 -2.36
N THR A 418 -12.92 28.24 -2.55
CA THR A 418 -13.62 29.08 -1.56
C THR A 418 -14.68 28.26 -0.82
N ALA A 419 -14.99 28.66 0.41
CA ALA A 419 -16.09 28.09 1.18
C ALA A 419 -17.43 28.61 0.66
N LYS A 420 -18.49 27.80 0.81
CA LYS A 420 -19.87 28.28 0.56
C LYS A 420 -20.20 29.38 1.56
N GLY A 421 -20.79 30.48 1.07
CA GLY A 421 -21.13 31.64 1.90
C GLY A 421 -19.90 32.44 2.34
N LEU A 422 -19.02 32.78 1.39
CA LEU A 422 -17.83 33.60 1.61
C LEU A 422 -18.24 34.95 2.22
N GLN A 423 -17.65 35.30 3.36
CA GLN A 423 -18.02 36.51 4.12
C GLN A 423 -16.91 37.54 4.05
N MET A 424 -17.28 38.82 3.93
CA MET A 424 -16.41 39.93 4.24
C MET A 424 -16.71 40.37 5.66
N VAL A 425 -15.65 40.50 6.46
CA VAL A 425 -15.75 40.80 7.88
C VAL A 425 -14.89 42.01 8.21
N THR A 426 -15.46 42.94 8.97
CA THR A 426 -14.74 44.10 9.51
C THR A 426 -13.64 43.68 10.49
N PRO A 427 -12.64 44.53 10.77
CA PRO A 427 -11.52 44.16 11.65
C PRO A 427 -11.96 43.73 13.06
N ASP A 428 -13.08 44.28 13.55
CA ASP A 428 -13.66 43.96 14.86
C ASP A 428 -14.55 42.70 14.88
N ARG A 429 -14.70 42.03 13.73
CA ARG A 429 -15.50 40.81 13.52
C ARG A 429 -17.01 40.95 13.79
N LYS A 430 -17.53 42.17 13.91
CA LYS A 430 -18.94 42.40 14.29
C LYS A 430 -19.88 42.55 13.10
N GLN A 431 -19.42 43.10 11.98
CA GLN A 431 -20.22 43.22 10.77
C GLN A 431 -19.84 42.12 9.77
N LYS A 432 -20.87 41.42 9.28
CA LYS A 432 -20.76 40.40 8.25
C LYS A 432 -21.59 40.86 7.06
N GLU A 433 -20.93 41.16 5.96
CA GLU A 433 -21.60 41.30 4.67
C GLU A 433 -21.36 40.00 3.89
N GLU A 434 -22.44 39.39 3.39
CA GLU A 434 -22.31 38.28 2.45
C GLU A 434 -21.80 38.84 1.12
N VAL A 435 -20.64 38.35 0.69
CA VAL A 435 -20.10 38.73 -0.61
C VAL A 435 -20.79 37.87 -1.66
N ALA A 436 -21.61 38.49 -2.51
CA ALA A 436 -22.21 37.82 -3.65
C ALA A 436 -21.10 37.28 -4.57
N VAL A 437 -21.35 36.08 -5.10
CA VAL A 437 -20.41 35.17 -5.78
C VAL A 437 -19.42 35.86 -6.73
N VAL A 438 -18.14 35.63 -6.40
CA VAL A 438 -16.87 35.81 -7.13
C VAL A 438 -17.03 36.07 -8.64
N SER A 439 -16.83 37.32 -9.05
CA SER A 439 -16.55 37.68 -10.44
C SER A 439 -15.16 37.18 -10.86
N ALA A 440 -14.92 36.93 -12.15
CA ALA A 440 -13.62 36.48 -12.67
C ALA A 440 -12.44 37.43 -12.30
N THR A 441 -12.74 38.71 -12.08
CA THR A 441 -11.79 39.73 -11.61
C THR A 441 -11.30 39.46 -10.19
N GLU A 442 -12.15 38.89 -9.32
CA GLU A 442 -11.85 38.59 -7.92
C GLU A 442 -11.03 37.30 -7.76
N THR A 443 -11.18 36.30 -8.64
CA THR A 443 -10.30 35.11 -8.68
C THR A 443 -8.84 35.50 -8.94
N ARG A 444 -8.61 36.48 -9.82
CA ARG A 444 -7.26 37.01 -10.09
C ARG A 444 -6.68 37.71 -8.86
N SER A 445 -7.50 38.47 -8.13
CA SER A 445 -7.10 39.10 -6.86
C SER A 445 -6.76 38.07 -5.80
N LEU A 446 -7.57 37.00 -5.66
CA LEU A 446 -7.30 35.92 -4.71
C LEU A 446 -5.97 35.22 -4.98
N ARG A 447 -5.69 34.94 -6.26
CA ARG A 447 -4.41 34.34 -6.67
C ARG A 447 -3.23 35.23 -6.28
N LEU A 448 -3.32 36.54 -6.51
CA LEU A 448 -2.28 37.48 -6.11
C LEU A 448 -2.12 37.55 -4.58
N MET A 449 -3.21 37.46 -3.83
CA MET A 449 -3.17 37.41 -2.37
C MET A 449 -2.46 36.16 -1.87
N LEU A 450 -2.72 34.98 -2.46
CA LEU A 450 -2.03 33.74 -2.09
C LEU A 450 -0.53 33.71 -2.42
N MET A 451 -0.04 34.66 -3.22
CA MET A 451 1.40 34.85 -3.44
C MET A 451 2.07 35.66 -2.32
N GLN A 452 1.31 36.23 -1.39
CA GLN A 452 1.87 36.93 -0.24
C GLN A 452 2.60 35.94 0.70
N PRO A 453 3.69 36.38 1.38
CA PRO A 453 4.47 35.52 2.27
C PRO A 453 3.62 34.81 3.34
N ASP A 454 2.59 35.47 3.84
CA ASP A 454 1.73 34.93 4.90
C ASP A 454 0.91 33.72 4.45
N TYR A 455 0.64 33.56 3.15
CA TYR A 455 -0.23 32.51 2.60
C TYR A 455 0.48 31.53 1.68
N ILE A 456 1.81 31.69 1.52
CA ILE A 456 2.61 30.86 0.62
C ILE A 456 2.52 29.36 0.94
N HIS A 457 2.28 29.02 2.20
CA HIS A 457 2.13 27.64 2.65
C HIS A 457 0.84 26.99 2.15
N VAL A 458 -0.28 27.74 2.07
CA VAL A 458 -1.55 27.25 1.49
C VAL A 458 -1.42 27.09 -0.01
N ARG A 459 -0.80 28.06 -0.68
CA ARG A 459 -0.52 27.93 -2.12
C ARG A 459 0.37 26.73 -2.41
N LYS A 460 1.45 26.55 -1.64
CA LYS A 460 2.34 25.39 -1.75
C LYS A 460 1.58 24.07 -1.55
N LEU A 461 0.66 24.02 -0.57
CA LEU A 461 -0.21 22.86 -0.36
C LEU A 461 -1.02 22.53 -1.61
N HIS A 462 -1.72 23.52 -2.19
CA HIS A 462 -2.54 23.33 -3.38
C HIS A 462 -1.72 22.96 -4.62
N LEU A 463 -0.53 23.54 -4.80
CA LEU A 463 0.40 23.19 -5.86
C LEU A 463 0.85 21.72 -5.76
N MET A 464 1.27 21.28 -4.57
CA MET A 464 1.68 19.89 -4.35
C MET A 464 0.49 18.93 -4.49
N ALA A 465 -0.71 19.34 -4.08
CA ALA A 465 -1.92 18.57 -4.30
C ALA A 465 -2.27 18.42 -5.79
N GLY A 466 -2.05 19.46 -6.60
CA GLY A 466 -2.21 19.40 -8.04
C GLY A 466 -1.18 18.48 -8.71
N ASP A 467 0.08 18.56 -8.28
CA ASP A 467 1.19 17.68 -8.71
C ASP A 467 0.81 16.20 -8.48
N ASP A 468 0.50 15.83 -7.24
CA ASP A 468 0.10 14.46 -6.88
C ASP A 468 -1.15 14.00 -7.66
N ALA A 469 -2.17 14.84 -7.75
CA ALA A 469 -3.42 14.52 -8.43
C ALA A 469 -3.23 14.29 -9.94
N CYS A 470 -2.36 15.06 -10.59
CA CYS A 470 -2.06 14.93 -12.01
C CYS A 470 -1.43 13.56 -12.32
N PHE A 471 -0.46 13.13 -11.51
CA PHE A 471 0.16 11.81 -11.65
C PHE A 471 -0.81 10.66 -11.30
N TRP A 472 -1.55 10.76 -10.19
CA TRP A 472 -2.47 9.70 -9.78
C TRP A 472 -3.66 9.54 -10.72
N GLN A 473 -4.06 10.59 -11.44
CA GLN A 473 -5.01 10.47 -12.53
C GLN A 473 -4.47 9.60 -13.68
N ALA A 474 -3.21 9.76 -14.06
CA ALA A 474 -2.58 8.92 -15.10
C ALA A 474 -2.55 7.44 -14.66
N GLN A 475 -2.23 7.17 -13.40
CA GLN A 475 -2.32 5.82 -12.82
C GLN A 475 -3.75 5.26 -12.92
N CYS A 476 -4.78 6.01 -12.49
CA CYS A 476 -6.18 5.58 -12.63
C CYS A 476 -6.56 5.24 -14.08
N GLN A 477 -6.05 5.99 -15.05
CA GLN A 477 -6.27 5.71 -16.47
C GLN A 477 -5.54 4.44 -16.93
N PHE A 478 -4.34 4.18 -16.39
CA PHE A 478 -3.58 2.97 -16.68
C PHE A 478 -4.31 1.72 -16.18
N GLU A 479 -4.84 1.76 -14.96
CA GLU A 479 -5.59 0.63 -14.40
C GLU A 479 -6.93 0.37 -15.13
N GLN A 480 -7.46 1.38 -15.83
CA GLN A 480 -8.62 1.25 -16.73
C GLN A 480 -8.25 0.84 -18.16
N ASP A 481 -7.00 0.43 -18.39
CA ASP A 481 -6.43 0.08 -19.70
C ASP A 481 -6.52 1.19 -20.77
N ARG A 482 -6.63 2.46 -20.36
CA ARG A 482 -6.76 3.62 -21.27
C ARG A 482 -5.40 4.17 -21.70
N MET A 483 -4.61 3.35 -22.39
CA MET A 483 -3.18 3.61 -22.64
C MET A 483 -2.88 4.94 -23.33
N GLN A 484 -3.71 5.40 -24.29
CA GLN A 484 -3.49 6.70 -24.93
C GLN A 484 -3.75 7.86 -23.95
N ALA A 485 -4.79 7.76 -23.12
CA ALA A 485 -5.08 8.78 -22.11
C ALA A 485 -3.95 8.88 -21.08
N VAL A 486 -3.33 7.75 -20.69
CA VAL A 486 -2.14 7.75 -19.83
C VAL A 486 -1.02 8.57 -20.44
N VAL A 487 -0.70 8.34 -21.72
CA VAL A 487 0.35 9.08 -22.43
C VAL A 487 0.03 10.57 -22.45
N ASP A 488 -1.20 10.94 -22.81
CA ASP A 488 -1.61 12.34 -22.87
C ASP A 488 -1.51 13.01 -21.49
N GLN A 489 -1.94 12.33 -20.43
CA GLN A 489 -1.86 12.83 -19.05
C GLN A 489 -0.42 12.95 -18.55
N CYS A 490 0.47 12.02 -18.89
CA CYS A 490 1.89 12.10 -18.55
C CYS A 490 2.59 13.27 -19.27
N VAL A 491 2.20 13.57 -20.51
CA VAL A 491 2.67 14.77 -21.23
C VAL A 491 2.17 16.04 -20.55
N VAL A 492 0.90 16.09 -20.14
CA VAL A 492 0.37 17.21 -19.35
C VAL A 492 1.16 17.39 -18.05
N TYR A 493 1.44 16.29 -17.34
CA TYR A 493 2.25 16.30 -16.13
C TYR A 493 3.64 16.88 -16.38
N ALA A 494 4.36 16.40 -17.39
CA ALA A 494 5.72 16.87 -17.70
C ALA A 494 5.75 18.38 -18.02
N ASN A 495 4.71 18.89 -18.69
CA ASN A 495 4.61 20.31 -19.04
C ASN A 495 4.24 21.21 -17.84
N GLN A 496 3.42 20.72 -16.91
CA GLN A 496 2.91 21.49 -15.77
C GLN A 496 3.79 21.38 -14.52
N HIS A 497 4.43 20.23 -14.33
CA HIS A 497 5.15 19.84 -13.12
C HIS A 497 6.57 19.36 -13.47
N SER A 498 7.31 20.15 -14.24
CA SER A 498 8.67 19.82 -14.68
C SER A 498 9.70 19.70 -13.55
N SER A 499 9.35 20.08 -12.33
CA SER A 499 10.12 19.84 -11.09
C SER A 499 9.30 19.10 -10.02
N GLY A 500 8.21 18.45 -10.43
CA GLY A 500 7.30 17.72 -9.55
C GLY A 500 7.91 16.44 -8.99
N GLY A 501 7.31 15.94 -7.91
CA GLY A 501 7.84 14.78 -7.19
C GLY A 501 7.71 13.45 -7.94
N TRP A 502 7.00 13.41 -9.07
CA TRP A 502 6.62 12.19 -9.80
C TRP A 502 7.15 12.14 -11.24
N ILE A 503 8.08 13.01 -11.64
CA ILE A 503 8.58 13.06 -13.03
C ILE A 503 9.06 11.69 -13.52
N ALA A 504 9.98 11.06 -12.79
CA ALA A 504 10.52 9.76 -13.18
C ALA A 504 9.42 8.67 -13.22
N ALA A 505 8.52 8.67 -12.24
CA ALA A 505 7.40 7.73 -12.19
C ALA A 505 6.39 7.95 -13.33
N SER A 506 6.13 9.20 -13.70
CA SER A 506 5.27 9.59 -14.82
C SER A 506 5.88 9.18 -16.15
N GLN A 507 7.18 9.40 -16.36
CA GLN A 507 7.91 8.94 -17.54
C GLN A 507 7.92 7.41 -17.65
N SER A 508 8.13 6.70 -16.53
CA SER A 508 8.08 5.23 -16.47
C SER A 508 6.70 4.68 -16.81
N LEU A 509 5.64 5.29 -16.26
CA LEU A 509 4.25 4.94 -16.57
C LEU A 509 3.91 5.19 -18.05
N MET A 510 4.34 6.34 -18.59
CA MET A 510 4.19 6.70 -20.01
C MET A 510 4.89 5.69 -20.92
N ALA A 511 6.14 5.33 -20.60
CA ALA A 511 6.90 4.36 -21.36
C ALA A 511 6.21 2.99 -21.38
N THR A 512 5.73 2.54 -20.23
CA THR A 512 4.98 1.28 -20.11
C THR A 512 3.69 1.31 -20.94
N ALA A 513 2.93 2.42 -20.90
CA ALA A 513 1.72 2.59 -21.69
C ALA A 513 2.01 2.61 -23.21
N LEU A 514 3.11 3.24 -23.64
CA LEU A 514 3.59 3.22 -25.03
C LEU A 514 4.01 1.81 -25.46
N ALA A 515 4.68 1.07 -24.57
CA ALA A 515 5.10 -0.30 -24.84
C ALA A 515 3.90 -1.25 -25.01
N LYS A 516 2.85 -1.10 -24.18
CA LYS A 516 1.57 -1.80 -24.36
C LYS A 516 0.90 -1.48 -25.71
N GLN A 517 1.07 -0.26 -26.23
CA GLN A 517 0.62 0.14 -27.57
C GLN A 517 1.58 -0.30 -28.70
N LYS A 518 2.58 -1.12 -28.42
CA LYS A 518 3.64 -1.54 -29.37
C LYS A 518 4.48 -0.39 -29.94
N LYS A 519 4.49 0.79 -29.30
CA LYS A 519 5.29 1.96 -29.68
C LYS A 519 6.67 1.93 -29.00
N LEU A 520 7.43 0.85 -29.22
CA LEU A 520 8.66 0.54 -28.48
C LEU A 520 9.76 1.61 -28.63
N LYS A 521 9.96 2.17 -29.85
CA LYS A 521 10.96 3.22 -30.09
C LYS A 521 10.69 4.47 -29.24
N THR A 522 9.41 4.86 -29.11
CA THR A 522 8.99 6.01 -28.28
C THR A 522 9.07 5.68 -26.79
N ALA A 523 8.71 4.45 -26.40
CA ALA A 523 8.84 4.01 -25.02
C ALA A 523 10.30 4.06 -24.51
N ILE A 524 11.26 3.61 -25.33
CA ILE A 524 12.69 3.72 -25.02
C ILE A 524 13.11 5.19 -24.85
N ARG A 525 12.60 6.10 -25.70
CA ARG A 525 12.91 7.53 -25.60
C ARG A 525 12.44 8.12 -24.27
N ALA A 526 11.22 7.79 -23.86
CA ALA A 526 10.66 8.25 -22.59
C ALA A 526 11.51 7.82 -21.39
N LEU A 527 12.01 6.58 -21.36
CA LEU A 527 12.87 6.11 -20.25
C LEU A 527 14.28 6.74 -20.25
N LYS A 528 14.78 7.21 -21.40
CA LYS A 528 16.08 7.90 -21.46
C LYS A 528 16.07 9.31 -20.85
N GLU A 529 14.89 9.87 -20.63
CA GLU A 529 14.75 11.20 -20.01
C GLU A 529 14.75 11.14 -18.48
N ILE A 530 14.73 9.94 -17.89
CA ILE A 530 14.79 9.73 -16.44
C ILE A 530 16.24 9.88 -15.97
N ASP A 531 16.43 10.51 -14.81
CA ASP A 531 17.73 10.70 -14.16
C ASP A 531 18.43 9.36 -13.85
N GLU A 532 19.75 9.29 -14.04
CA GLU A 532 20.52 8.07 -13.77
C GLU A 532 20.55 7.72 -12.27
N ASP A 533 20.43 8.73 -11.41
CA ASP A 533 20.38 8.61 -9.96
C ASP A 533 19.00 8.16 -9.44
N ASP A 534 17.98 8.08 -10.29
CA ASP A 534 16.67 7.56 -9.89
C ASP A 534 16.80 6.09 -9.39
N PRO A 535 16.18 5.76 -8.24
CA PRO A 535 16.28 4.41 -7.67
C PRO A 535 15.76 3.30 -8.60
N ALA A 536 14.79 3.59 -9.48
CA ALA A 536 14.22 2.62 -10.40
C ALA A 536 14.96 2.51 -11.75
N THR A 537 16.03 3.29 -11.96
CA THR A 537 16.78 3.29 -13.23
C THR A 537 17.33 1.91 -13.62
N GLY A 538 17.63 1.05 -12.65
CA GLY A 538 18.03 -0.34 -12.94
C GLY A 538 16.96 -1.09 -13.73
N GLY A 539 15.70 -1.03 -13.28
CA GLY A 539 14.56 -1.63 -13.98
C GLY A 539 14.27 -0.96 -15.32
N HIS A 540 14.38 0.36 -15.40
CA HIS A 540 14.20 1.10 -16.67
C HIS A 540 15.20 0.65 -17.74
N ARG A 541 16.47 0.43 -17.37
CA ARG A 541 17.50 -0.05 -18.29
C ARG A 541 17.22 -1.48 -18.77
N VAL A 542 16.74 -2.36 -17.88
CA VAL A 542 16.29 -3.72 -18.25
C VAL A 542 15.15 -3.67 -19.27
N LEU A 543 14.12 -2.85 -19.04
CA LEU A 543 13.02 -2.67 -19.99
C LEU A 543 13.49 -2.13 -21.35
N MET A 544 14.38 -1.13 -21.35
CA MET A 544 14.94 -0.60 -22.59
C MET A 544 15.72 -1.66 -23.39
N ALA A 545 16.54 -2.48 -22.72
CA ALA A 545 17.28 -3.56 -23.37
C ALA A 545 16.32 -4.60 -23.98
N ARG A 546 15.29 -5.00 -23.23
CA ARG A 546 14.22 -5.89 -23.71
C ARG A 546 13.53 -5.34 -24.95
N TRP A 547 13.13 -4.08 -24.94
CA TRP A 547 12.43 -3.46 -26.07
C TRP A 547 13.31 -3.30 -27.31
N ARG A 548 14.62 -3.15 -27.16
CA ARG A 548 15.57 -3.16 -28.30
C ARG A 548 15.61 -4.53 -28.96
N ARG A 549 15.76 -5.60 -28.18
CA ARG A 549 15.74 -6.99 -28.71
C ARG A 549 14.44 -7.29 -29.46
N LEU A 550 13.29 -6.86 -28.94
CA LEU A 550 11.99 -7.01 -29.63
C LEU A 550 11.91 -6.24 -30.95
N LEU A 551 12.53 -5.06 -31.03
CA LEU A 551 12.60 -4.29 -32.27
C LEU A 551 13.52 -4.96 -33.28
N GLU A 552 14.68 -5.45 -32.83
CA GLU A 552 15.66 -6.16 -33.65
C GLU A 552 15.08 -7.47 -34.20
N ALA A 553 14.27 -8.20 -33.42
CA ALA A 553 13.62 -9.43 -33.87
C ALA A 553 12.43 -9.21 -34.84
N ALA A 554 11.93 -7.97 -34.96
CA ALA A 554 10.83 -7.61 -35.85
C ALA A 554 11.29 -6.98 -37.17
N GLU A 555 12.56 -6.57 -37.26
CA GLU A 555 13.25 -6.11 -38.46
C GLU A 555 13.81 -7.32 -39.23
#